data_AF-H5WK19-F1
#
_entry.id   AF-H5WK19-F1
#
_cell.length_a   1.000
_cell.length_b   1.000
_cell.length_c   1.000
_cell.angle_alpha   90.00
_cell.angle_beta   90.00
_cell.angle_gamma   90.00
#
_symmetry.space_group_name_H-M   'P 1'
#
loop_
_entity.id
_entity.type
_entity.pdbx_description
1 polymer ?
#
loop_
_entity_poly.entity_id
_entity_poly.type
_entity_poly.pdbx_seq_one_letter_code
_entity_poly.pdbx_strand_id
1 'polypeptide(L)'
;MGMNVNLTPELETLVRRKVASGMYTSASEVVREALRLMEEQDQMRAVRLDQLRHDVRKGLESGPSEAWDPEAMKQQARSRRAAAKGSAKV
;
A
#
# COMPACT_ATOMS: atom_id res chain seq x y z
N MET A 1 -33.12 6.97 1.74
CA MET A 1 -32.78 8.41 1.67
C MET A 1 -31.82 8.62 0.50
N GLY A 2 -32.06 9.61 -0.34
CA GLY A 2 -31.17 9.96 -1.47
C GLY A 2 -30.29 11.15 -1.12
N MET A 3 -29.04 11.14 -1.58
CA MET A 3 -28.11 12.26 -1.49
C MET A 3 -27.96 12.86 -2.89
N ASN A 4 -28.13 14.18 -3.02
CA ASN A 4 -27.83 14.90 -4.25
C ASN A 4 -26.40 15.45 -4.19
N VAL A 5 -25.64 15.21 -5.25
CA VAL A 5 -24.26 15.66 -5.41
C VAL A 5 -24.10 16.25 -6.80
N ASN A 6 -23.46 17.41 -6.86
CA ASN A 6 -23.14 18.06 -8.13
C ASN A 6 -21.79 17.55 -8.61
N LEU A 7 -21.73 17.12 -9.87
CA LEU A 7 -20.51 16.66 -10.52
C LEU A 7 -19.98 17.76 -11.43
N THR A 8 -18.66 17.79 -11.64
CA THR A 8 -18.08 18.59 -12.73
C THR A 8 -18.44 17.97 -14.08
N PRO A 9 -18.44 18.74 -15.18
CA PRO A 9 -18.77 18.23 -16.51
C PRO A 9 -17.93 17.01 -16.94
N GLU A 10 -16.66 16.96 -16.54
CA GLU A 10 -15.75 15.87 -16.85
C GLU A 10 -16.15 14.58 -16.14
N LEU A 11 -16.51 14.68 -14.85
CA LEU A 11 -16.98 13.55 -14.04
C LEU A 11 -18.34 13.05 -14.54
N GLU A 12 -19.23 13.96 -14.92
CA GLU A 12 -20.52 13.59 -15.52
C GLU A 12 -20.31 12.81 -16.83
N THR A 13 -19.41 13.28 -17.70
CA THR A 13 -19.06 12.60 -18.95
C THR A 13 -18.48 11.21 -18.70
N LEU A 14 -17.63 11.07 -17.68
CA LEU A 14 -17.08 9.77 -17.27
C LEU A 14 -18.18 8.82 -16.80
N VAL A 15 -19.08 9.28 -15.93
CA VAL A 15 -20.20 8.47 -15.42
C VAL A 15 -21.12 8.04 -16.55
N ARG A 16 -21.50 8.96 -17.45
CA ARG A 16 -22.33 8.66 -18.63
C ARG A 16 -21.68 7.61 -19.52
N ARG A 17 -20.37 7.70 -19.78
CA ARG A 17 -19.62 6.70 -20.54
C ARG A 17 -19.62 5.31 -19.88
N LYS A 18 -19.46 5.25 -18.55
CA LYS A 18 -19.47 3.99 -17.79
C LYS A 18 -20.84 3.31 -17.82
N VAL A 19 -21.93 4.08 -17.75
CA VAL A 19 -23.29 3.54 -17.91
C VAL A 19 -23.51 3.10 -19.36
N ALA A 20 -23.13 3.93 -20.34
CA ALA A 20 -23.30 3.62 -21.76
C ALA A 20 -22.53 2.37 -22.22
N SER A 21 -21.47 1.97 -21.52
CA SER A 21 -20.76 0.72 -21.82
C SER A 21 -21.54 -0.54 -21.41
N GLY A 22 -22.70 -0.41 -20.76
CA GLY A 22 -23.53 -1.53 -20.29
C GLY A 22 -22.99 -2.25 -19.06
N MET A 23 -21.86 -1.80 -18.49
CA MET A 23 -21.30 -2.40 -17.26
C MET A 23 -22.03 -1.96 -15.99
N TYR A 24 -22.75 -0.84 -16.05
CA TYR A 24 -23.47 -0.27 -14.93
C TYR A 24 -24.88 0.13 -15.37
N THR A 25 -25.86 -0.10 -14.52
CA THR A 25 -27.28 0.18 -14.78
C THR A 25 -27.66 1.63 -14.52
N SER A 26 -26.89 2.36 -13.69
CA SER A 26 -27.20 3.73 -13.30
C SER A 26 -25.97 4.52 -12.84
N ALA A 27 -26.07 5.85 -12.86
CA ALA A 27 -25.05 6.75 -12.32
C ALA A 27 -24.78 6.50 -10.82
N SER A 28 -25.83 6.23 -10.03
CA SER A 28 -25.69 5.92 -8.62
C SER A 28 -24.90 4.63 -8.37
N GLU A 29 -24.98 3.65 -9.28
CA GLU A 29 -24.18 2.43 -9.19
C GLU A 29 -22.69 2.70 -9.45
N VAL A 30 -22.38 3.51 -10.49
CA VAL A 30 -21.00 3.94 -10.77
C VAL A 30 -20.40 4.66 -9.56
N VAL A 31 -21.15 5.58 -8.95
CA VAL A 31 -20.69 6.35 -7.78
C VAL A 31 -20.48 5.45 -6.57
N ARG A 32 -21.40 4.50 -6.31
CA ARG A 32 -21.23 3.53 -5.21
C ARG A 32 -19.97 2.70 -5.37
N GLU A 33 -19.71 2.17 -6.57
CA GLU A 33 -18.52 1.37 -6.79
C GLU A 33 -17.24 2.22 -6.70
N ALA A 34 -17.27 3.45 -7.22
CA ALA A 34 -16.14 4.38 -7.08
C ALA A 34 -15.81 4.68 -5.60
N LEU A 35 -16.83 4.91 -4.77
CA LEU A 35 -16.65 5.12 -3.33
C LEU A 35 -16.17 3.85 -2.61
N ARG A 36 -16.65 2.67 -3.02
CA ARG A 36 -16.17 1.38 -2.50
C ARG A 36 -14.68 1.19 -2.75
N LEU A 37 -14.22 1.48 -3.97
CA LEU A 37 -12.80 1.41 -4.33
C LEU A 37 -11.97 2.48 -3.61
N MET A 38 -12.53 3.67 -3.38
CA MET A 38 -11.87 4.74 -2.62
C MET A 38 -11.63 4.32 -1.17
N GLU A 39 -12.65 3.77 -0.51
CA GLU A 39 -12.57 3.24 0.85
C GLU A 39 -11.54 2.10 0.94
N GLU A 40 -11.55 1.17 -0.01
CA GLU A 40 -10.59 0.05 -0.05
C GLU A 40 -9.14 0.56 -0.18
N GLN A 41 -8.91 1.60 -0.99
CA GLN A 41 -7.60 2.26 -1.09
C GLN A 41 -7.19 2.95 0.20
N ASP A 42 -8.11 3.65 0.87
CA ASP A 42 -7.81 4.35 2.11
C ASP A 42 -7.49 3.37 3.24
N GLN A 43 -8.21 2.24 3.32
CA GLN A 43 -7.89 1.15 4.25
C GLN A 43 -6.50 0.57 3.98
N MET A 44 -6.15 0.30 2.72
CA MET A 44 -4.80 -0.16 2.37
C MET A 44 -3.71 0.86 2.74
N ARG A 45 -3.97 2.15 2.55
CA ARG A 45 -3.04 3.22 2.94
C ARG A 45 -2.86 3.28 4.45
N ALA A 46 -3.94 3.15 5.21
CA ALA A 46 -3.90 3.14 6.68
C ALA A 46 -3.05 1.97 7.20
N VAL A 47 -3.26 0.76 6.70
CA VAL A 47 -2.47 -0.43 7.07
C VAL A 47 -0.98 -0.22 6.77
N ARG A 48 -0.65 0.29 5.58
CA ARG A 48 0.76 0.56 5.22
C ARG A 48 1.40 1.62 6.11
N LEU A 49 0.65 2.67 6.45
CA LEU A 49 1.13 3.73 7.32
C LEU A 49 1.39 3.21 8.74
N ASP A 50 0.50 2.38 9.26
CA ASP A 50 0.67 1.78 10.58
C ASP A 50 1.85 0.81 10.62
N GLN A 51 2.06 0.03 9.56
CA GLN A 51 3.26 -0.81 9.43
C GLN A 51 4.53 0.05 9.41
N LEU A 52 4.57 1.13 8.63
CA LEU A 52 5.71 2.04 8.59
C LEU A 52 6.01 2.66 9.96
N ARG A 53 4.97 3.11 10.67
CA ARG A 53 5.09 3.65 12.03
C ARG A 53 5.64 2.60 13.00
N HIS A 54 5.20 1.34 12.87
CA HIS A 54 5.72 0.24 13.66
C HIS A 54 7.21 0.00 13.38
N ASP A 55 7.60 -0.08 12.11
CA ASP A 55 8.99 -0.33 11.70
C ASP A 55 9.93 0.80 12.15
N VAL A 56 9.50 2.06 12.03
CA VAL A 56 10.24 3.22 12.54
C VAL A 56 10.42 3.12 14.05
N ARG A 57 9.35 2.82 14.81
CA ARG A 57 9.43 2.67 16.27
C ARG A 57 10.39 1.56 16.66
N LYS A 58 10.28 0.40 16.00
CA LYS A 58 11.20 -0.73 16.20
C LYS A 58 12.65 -0.32 15.93
N GLY A 59 12.90 0.48 14.90
CA GLY A 59 14.23 1.03 14.62
C GLY A 59 14.72 1.96 15.73
N LEU A 60 13.89 2.88 16.21
CA LEU A 60 14.24 3.79 17.31
C LEU A 60 14.50 3.06 18.63
N GLU A 61 13.76 1.98 18.89
CA GLU A 61 13.92 1.12 20.07
C GLU A 61 15.08 0.11 19.93
N SER A 62 15.69 -0.01 18.74
CA SER A 62 16.76 -0.99 18.47
C SER A 62 18.14 -0.62 19.05
N GLY A 63 18.25 0.55 19.67
CA GLY A 63 19.49 1.05 20.26
C GLY A 63 20.08 2.23 19.48
N PRO A 64 21.24 2.75 19.92
CA PRO A 64 21.90 3.86 19.27
C PRO A 64 22.34 3.49 17.85
N SER A 65 22.24 4.45 16.93
CA SER A 65 22.75 4.28 15.57
C SER A 65 24.28 4.20 15.56
N GLU A 66 24.82 3.22 14.84
CA GLU A 66 26.26 3.05 14.62
C GLU A 66 26.69 3.62 13.27
N ALA A 67 28.00 3.84 13.09
CA ALA A 67 28.55 4.26 11.81
C ALA A 67 28.31 3.19 10.74
N TRP A 68 27.83 3.60 9.57
CA TRP A 68 27.47 2.69 8.49
C TRP A 68 28.65 2.47 7.52
N ASP A 69 29.15 1.23 7.46
CA ASP A 69 30.12 0.77 6.45
C ASP A 69 29.48 -0.32 5.55
N PRO A 70 29.19 0.01 4.27
CA PRO A 70 28.59 -0.93 3.32
C PRO A 70 29.42 -2.18 3.05
N GLU A 71 30.76 -2.07 3.01
CA GLU A 71 31.63 -3.20 2.66
C GLU A 71 31.77 -4.17 3.83
N ALA A 72 31.95 -3.65 5.05
CA ALA A 72 31.93 -4.45 6.26
C ALA A 72 30.60 -5.21 6.42
N MET A 73 29.46 -4.53 6.19
CA MET A 73 28.13 -5.16 6.21
C MET A 73 27.99 -6.28 5.17
N LYS A 74 28.43 -6.07 3.93
CA LYS A 74 28.39 -7.12 2.87
C LYS A 74 29.24 -8.31 3.24
N GLN A 75 30.44 -8.10 3.77
CA GLN A 75 31.34 -9.18 4.20
C GLN A 75 30.71 -9.99 5.33
N GLN A 76 30.14 -9.33 6.34
CA GLN A 76 29.45 -9.99 7.45
C GLN A 76 28.21 -10.77 6.99
N ALA A 77 27.43 -10.22 6.05
CA ALA A 77 26.29 -10.94 5.49
C ALA A 77 26.71 -12.20 4.71
N ARG A 78 27.81 -12.13 3.94
CA ARG A 78 28.36 -13.30 3.21
C ARG A 78 28.87 -14.38 4.16
N SER A 79 29.57 -14.01 5.22
CA SER A 79 30.08 -14.99 6.21
C SER A 79 28.95 -15.70 6.94
N ARG A 80 27.90 -14.97 7.37
CA ARG A 80 26.68 -15.55 7.96
C ARG A 80 26.00 -16.55 7.03
N ARG A 81 25.90 -16.24 5.73
CA ARG A 81 25.32 -17.17 4.72
C ARG A 81 26.17 -18.42 4.50
N ALA A 82 27.50 -18.28 4.50
CA ALA A 82 28.40 -19.43 4.37
C ALA A 82 28.31 -20.37 5.58
N ALA A 83 28.24 -19.82 6.79
CA ALA A 83 28.04 -20.57 8.03
C ALA A 83 26.71 -21.34 8.02
N ALA A 84 25.60 -20.69 7.66
CA ALA A 84 24.29 -21.33 7.58
C ALA A 84 24.23 -22.48 6.55
N LYS A 85 25.00 -22.39 5.45
CA LYS A 85 25.12 -23.47 4.46
C LYS A 85 25.99 -24.63 4.92
N GLY A 86 26.95 -24.39 5.81
CA GLY A 86 27.77 -25.44 6.42
C GLY A 86 26.96 -26.28 7.42
N SER A 87 26.10 -25.64 8.22
CA SER A 87 25.25 -26.30 9.21
C SER A 87 24.13 -27.16 8.62
N ALA A 88 23.69 -26.86 7.39
CA ALA A 88 22.64 -27.61 6.69
C ALA A 88 23.18 -28.82 5.88
N LYS A 89 24.50 -29.08 5.93
CA LYS A 89 25.18 -30.14 5.18
C LYS A 89 25.74 -31.26 6.09
N VAL A 90 25.31 -31.31 7.36
CA VAL A 90 25.64 -32.37 8.32
C VAL A 90 24.37 -33.09 8.73
#